data_AF-X0V4W9-F1
#
_entry.id   AF-X0V4W9-F1
#
_cell.length_a   1.000
_cell.length_b   1.000
_cell.length_c   1.000
_cell.angle_alpha   90.00
_cell.angle_beta   90.00
_cell.angle_gamma   90.00
#
_symmetry.space_group_name_H-M   'P 1'
#
loop_
_entity.id
_entity.type
_entity.pdbx_description
1 polymer ?
#
loop_
_entity_poly.entity_id
_entity_poly.type
_entity_poly.pdbx_seq_one_letter_code
_entity_poly.pdbx_strand_id
1 'polypeptide(L)'
;LLPIDGAHEVVGVGVLAPGEDGRPILHIHAALGRSGKTTTGCLRPGVTTWLVAEAILYEILDAKVARLMDNESGFELLEPGASPPSRG
;
A
#
# COMPACT_ATOMS: atom_id res chain seq x y z
N LEU A 1 13.18 -3.32 11.20
CA LEU A 1 12.13 -4.09 10.49
C LEU A 1 12.30 -5.55 10.88
N LEU A 2 11.21 -6.25 11.22
CA LEU A 2 11.27 -7.69 11.47
C LEU A 2 11.20 -8.42 10.12
N PRO A 3 12.21 -9.22 9.76
CA PRO A 3 12.20 -9.96 8.51
C PRO A 3 11.16 -11.09 8.57
N ILE A 4 10.60 -11.41 7.40
CA ILE A 4 9.76 -12.58 7.17
C ILE A 4 10.61 -13.60 6.40
N ASP A 5 10.55 -14.88 6.75
CA ASP A 5 11.32 -15.95 6.08
C ASP A 5 10.42 -17.08 5.56
N GLY A 6 10.68 -17.50 4.32
CA GLY A 6 9.90 -18.50 3.60
C GLY A 6 8.44 -18.12 3.38
N ALA A 7 7.66 -19.09 2.90
CA ALA A 7 6.26 -18.88 2.52
C ALA A 7 5.34 -18.61 3.72
N HIS A 8 4.47 -17.62 3.58
CA HIS A 8 3.41 -17.26 4.53
C HIS A 8 2.10 -17.07 3.78
N GLU A 9 0.99 -17.45 4.39
CA GLU A 9 -0.34 -17.05 3.94
C GLU A 9 -0.56 -15.57 4.25
N VAL A 10 -1.27 -14.85 3.39
CA VAL A 10 -1.43 -13.41 3.51
C VAL A 10 -2.88 -12.98 3.46
N VAL A 11 -3.24 -12.06 4.36
CA VAL A 11 -4.40 -11.18 4.19
C VAL A 11 -3.90 -9.74 4.24
N GLY A 12 -4.29 -8.93 3.26
CA GLY A 12 -3.81 -7.57 3.10
C GLY A 12 -4.94 -6.60 2.79
N VAL A 13 -4.78 -5.36 3.24
CA VAL A 13 -5.65 -4.24 2.91
C VAL A 13 -4.79 -3.02 2.64
N GLY A 14 -5.10 -2.30 1.57
CA GLY A 14 -4.36 -1.12 1.18
C GLY A 14 -5.17 -0.13 0.38
N VAL A 15 -4.60 1.06 0.24
CA VAL A 15 -5.11 2.14 -0.58
C VAL A 15 -4.10 2.43 -1.67
N LEU A 16 -4.57 2.41 -2.92
CA LEU A 16 -3.83 2.85 -4.09
C LEU A 16 -4.29 4.26 -4.44
N ALA A 17 -3.38 5.23 -4.39
CA ALA A 17 -3.67 6.62 -4.72
C ALA A 17 -2.49 7.25 -5.48
N PRO A 18 -2.73 8.23 -6.36
CA PRO A 18 -1.66 8.89 -7.09
C PRO A 18 -0.80 9.72 -6.13
N GLY A 19 0.52 9.71 -6.30
CA GLY A 19 1.44 10.64 -5.66
C GLY A 19 1.44 12.02 -6.31
N GLU A 20 2.30 12.93 -5.84
CA GLU A 20 2.44 14.29 -6.36
C GLU A 20 2.78 14.35 -7.87
N ASP A 21 3.46 13.33 -8.41
CA ASP A 21 3.77 13.22 -9.85
C ASP A 21 2.72 12.41 -10.65
N GLY A 22 1.60 12.08 -10.00
CA GLY A 22 0.53 11.28 -10.57
C GLY A 22 0.88 9.80 -10.77
N ARG A 23 2.00 9.28 -10.25
CA ARG A 23 2.27 7.83 -10.26
C ARG A 23 1.48 7.14 -9.14
N PRO A 24 0.96 5.92 -9.36
CA PRO A 24 0.23 5.20 -8.32
C PRO A 24 1.17 4.78 -7.19
N ILE A 25 0.78 5.08 -5.94
CA ILE A 25 1.48 4.67 -4.73
C ILE A 25 0.55 3.79 -3.91
N LEU A 26 0.98 2.55 -3.69
CA LEU A 26 0.27 1.60 -2.83
C LEU A 26 0.74 1.76 -1.39
N HIS A 27 -0.20 2.07 -0.48
CA HIS A 27 0.02 1.89 0.94
C HIS A 27 -0.79 0.69 1.41
N ILE A 28 -0.11 -0.40 1.76
CA ILE A 28 -0.73 -1.67 2.14
C ILE A 28 -0.21 -2.15 3.50
N HIS A 29 -1.14 -2.59 4.35
CA HIS A 29 -0.85 -3.33 5.55
C HIS A 29 -1.27 -4.78 5.34
N ALA A 30 -0.52 -5.71 5.90
CA ALA A 30 -0.81 -7.13 5.77
C ALA A 30 -0.49 -7.88 7.06
N ALA A 31 -1.21 -8.98 7.26
CA ALA A 31 -0.90 -10.00 8.24
C ALA A 31 -0.41 -11.25 7.51
N LEU A 32 0.80 -11.70 7.86
CA LEU A 32 1.47 -12.85 7.25
C LEU A 32 1.53 -13.98 8.26
N GLY A 33 0.84 -15.08 7.98
CA GLY A 33 0.67 -16.22 8.87
C GLY A 33 1.48 -17.45 8.44
N ARG A 34 2.17 -18.08 9.40
CA ARG A 34 2.84 -19.37 9.22
C ARG A 34 2.97 -20.12 10.54
N SER A 35 2.63 -21.41 10.55
CA SER A 35 2.81 -22.30 11.70
C SER A 35 2.23 -21.75 13.02
N GLY A 36 1.03 -21.17 12.98
CA GLY A 36 0.35 -20.61 14.14
C GLY A 36 0.91 -19.27 14.65
N LYS A 37 1.85 -18.66 13.93
CA LYS A 37 2.38 -17.32 14.22
C LYS A 37 1.96 -16.35 13.12
N THR A 38 1.79 -15.09 13.49
CA THR A 38 1.42 -14.03 12.55
C THR A 38 2.27 -12.80 12.79
N THR A 39 2.79 -12.22 11.70
CA THR A 39 3.48 -10.92 11.71
C THR A 39 2.64 -9.93 10.92
N THR A 40 2.34 -8.77 11.52
CA THR A 40 1.46 -7.76 10.93
C THR A 40 2.13 -6.39 10.87
N GLY A 41 1.97 -5.67 9.77
CA GLY A 41 2.47 -4.30 9.61
C GLY A 41 2.37 -3.77 8.19
N CYS A 42 3.02 -2.64 7.91
CA CYS A 42 3.19 -2.13 6.55
C CYS A 42 4.01 -3.12 5.73
N LEU A 43 3.49 -3.55 4.57
CA LEU A 43 4.26 -4.37 3.66
C LEU A 43 5.35 -3.49 3.00
N ARG A 44 6.57 -4.02 2.92
CA ARG A 44 7.71 -3.33 2.31
C ARG A 44 8.24 -4.12 1.11
N PRO A 45 8.93 -3.46 0.17
CA PRO A 45 9.61 -4.15 -0.92
C PRO A 45 10.50 -5.29 -0.41
N GLY A 46 10.57 -6.40 -1.16
CA GLY A 46 11.34 -7.59 -0.80
C GLY A 46 10.49 -8.84 -0.53
N VAL A 47 9.17 -8.70 -0.41
CA VAL A 47 8.24 -9.84 -0.40
C VAL A 47 7.88 -10.21 -1.83
N THR A 48 7.90 -11.51 -2.14
CA THR A 48 7.55 -12.06 -3.45
C THR A 48 6.38 -13.02 -3.33
N THR A 49 5.63 -13.17 -4.42
CA THR A 49 4.59 -14.20 -4.51
C THR A 49 5.26 -15.56 -4.68
N TRP A 50 4.98 -16.50 -3.78
CA TRP A 50 5.53 -17.85 -3.87
C TRP A 50 4.73 -18.75 -4.81
N LEU A 51 3.41 -18.88 -4.58
CA LEU A 51 2.52 -19.69 -5.41
C LEU A 51 1.50 -18.83 -6.18
N VAL A 52 0.66 -18.10 -5.45
CA VAL A 52 -0.34 -17.18 -6.01
C VAL A 52 -0.58 -16.02 -5.06
N ALA A 53 -0.92 -14.86 -5.61
CA ALA A 53 -1.41 -13.71 -4.87
C ALA A 53 -2.67 -13.21 -5.59
N GLU A 54 -3.83 -13.48 -5.01
CA GLU A 54 -5.11 -13.01 -5.53
C GLU A 54 -5.41 -11.63 -4.94
N ALA A 55 -5.60 -10.64 -5.80
CA ALA A 55 -5.88 -9.27 -5.40
C ALA A 55 -7.18 -8.78 -6.04
N ILE A 56 -8.02 -8.13 -5.25
CA ILE A 56 -9.23 -7.46 -5.71
C ILE A 56 -9.00 -5.95 -5.57
N LEU A 57 -9.21 -5.23 -6.67
CA LEU A 57 -9.09 -3.78 -6.72
C LEU A 57 -10.49 -3.18 -6.88
N TYR A 58 -10.88 -2.33 -5.94
CA TYR A 58 -12.08 -1.51 -6.05
C TYR A 58 -11.66 -0.08 -6.39
N GLU A 59 -12.14 0.41 -7.52
CA GLU A 59 -11.92 1.79 -7.93
C GLU A 59 -13.07 2.67 -7.41
N ILE A 60 -12.71 3.76 -6.73
CA ILE A 60 -13.65 4.80 -6.33
C ILE A 60 -13.57 5.89 -7.39
N LEU A 61 -14.57 5.94 -8.26
CA LEU A 61 -14.67 6.96 -9.31
C LEU A 61 -14.91 8.34 -8.71
N ASP A 62 -14.47 9.37 -9.42
CA ASP A 62 -14.60 10.79 -9.06
C ASP A 62 -13.99 11.18 -7.68
N ALA A 63 -13.16 10.30 -7.11
CA ALA A 63 -12.41 10.59 -5.90
C ALA A 63 -11.27 11.58 -6.19
N LYS A 64 -11.31 12.76 -5.57
CA LYS A 64 -10.17 13.67 -5.52
C LYS A 64 -9.30 13.30 -4.33
N VAL A 65 -8.24 12.54 -4.60
CA VAL A 65 -7.24 12.16 -3.59
C VAL A 65 -5.85 12.17 -4.20
N ALA A 66 -4.84 12.53 -3.40
CA ALA A 66 -3.44 12.37 -3.75
C ALA A 66 -2.61 11.99 -2.51
N ARG A 67 -1.44 11.38 -2.70
CA ARG A 67 -0.44 11.20 -1.64
C ARG A 67 0.58 12.33 -1.72
N LEU A 68 0.62 13.17 -0.69
CA LEU A 68 1.44 14.38 -0.64
C LEU A 68 2.33 14.38 0.61
N MET A 69 3.50 15.01 0.51
CA MET A 69 4.39 15.19 1.66
C MET A 69 3.72 16.04 2.74
N ASP A 70 3.56 15.46 3.91
CA ASP A 70 3.16 16.18 5.12
C ASP A 70 4.42 16.65 5.87
N ASN A 71 4.62 17.97 5.95
CA ASN A 71 5.85 18.56 6.50
C ASN A 71 5.99 18.34 8.02
N GLU A 72 4.89 18.08 8.73
CA GLU A 72 4.93 17.84 10.17
C GLU A 72 5.44 16.44 10.48
N SER A 73 4.92 15.42 9.79
CA SER A 73 5.28 14.02 10.00
C SER A 73 6.48 13.56 9.15
N GLY A 74 6.79 14.27 8.06
CA GLY A 74 7.82 13.88 7.09
C GLY A 74 7.43 12.67 6.24
N PHE A 75 6.14 12.31 6.18
CA PHE A 75 5.63 11.20 5.39
C PHE A 75 4.75 11.69 4.24
N GLU A 76 4.70 10.90 3.17
CA GLU A 76 3.66 11.05 2.16
C GLU A 76 2.35 10.47 2.70
N LEU A 77 1.37 11.32 2.97
CA LEU A 77 0.06 10.95 3.52
C LEU A 77 -1.04 11.09 2.46
N LEU A 78 -2.13 10.35 2.63
CA LEU A 78 -3.29 10.44 1.75
C LEU A 78 -4.07 11.73 2.07
N GLU A 79 -4.17 12.63 1.10
CA GLU A 79 -4.86 13.90 1.20
C GLU A 79 -6.16 13.88 0.37
N PRO A 80 -7.34 13.92 1.01
CA PRO A 80 -8.62 14.10 0.34
C PRO A 80 -8.77 15.52 -0.24
N GLY A 81 -9.47 15.66 -1.36
CA GLY A 81 -9.68 16.93 -2.04
C GLY A 81 -8.51 17.41 -2.90
N ALA A 82 -7.33 16.81 -2.74
CA ALA A 82 -6.19 17.04 -3.62
C ALA A 82 -6.39 16.32 -4.96
N SER A 83 -5.85 16.89 -6.04
CA SER A 83 -5.74 16.22 -7.33
C SER A 83 -4.27 16.25 -7.74
N PRO A 84 -3.69 15.12 -8.17
CA PRO A 84 -2.37 15.16 -8.77
C PRO A 84 -2.42 16.10 -10.00
N PRO A 85 -1.33 16.82 -10.31
CA PRO A 85 -1.27 17.64 -11.52
C PRO A 85 -1.65 16.81 -12.74
N SER A 86 -2.48 17.38 -13.61
CA SER A 86 -2.89 16.72 -14.86
C SER A 86 -1.64 16.36 -15.65
N ARG A 87 -1.46 15.07 -15.97
CA ARG A 87 -0.44 14.67 -16.95
C ARG A 87 -0.83 15.31 -18.28
N GLY A 88 -0.11 16.36 -18.66
CA GLY A 88 -0.16 16.93 -20.01
C GLY A 88 0.36 15.95 -21.05
#